data_AF-A0AAV5TIH4-F1
#
_entry.id   AF-A0AAV5TIH4-F1
#
_cell.length_a   1.000
_cell.length_b   1.000
_cell.length_c   1.000
_cell.angle_alpha   90.00
_cell.angle_beta   90.00
_cell.angle_gamma   90.00
#
_symmetry.space_group_name_H-M   'P 1'
#
loop_
_entity.id
_entity.type
_entity.pdbx_description
1 polymer ?
#
loop_
_entity_poly.entity_id
_entity_poly.type
_entity_poly.pdbx_seq_one_letter_code
_entity_poly.pdbx_strand_id
1 'polypeptide(L)'
;STSMLTSEIIEMVNNAIGVISNILLMYLIVEFSRKEIGSYKYLLLAFASFDVFLCALHSFVKPKIISVGYIFSAATHSLIEILRVGASFAGFFTVPFSLMNIHFAYRYISIRIPEQILMFSDKRVIALAVLYPTAQTITW
;
A
#
# COMPACT_ATOMS: atom_id res chain seq x y z
N SER A 1 -16.81 10.72 25.05
CA SER A 1 -16.83 9.25 25.16
C SER A 1 -17.42 8.62 23.90
N THR A 2 -18.66 8.97 23.53
CA THR A 2 -19.34 8.47 22.32
C THR A 2 -18.57 8.73 21.01
N SER A 3 -18.01 9.92 20.79
CA SER A 3 -17.25 10.23 19.57
C SER A 3 -15.97 9.41 19.40
N MET A 4 -15.25 9.11 20.50
CA MET A 4 -14.05 8.26 20.46
C MET A 4 -14.40 6.79 20.21
N LEU A 5 -15.48 6.30 20.83
CA LEU A 5 -15.94 4.93 20.60
C LEU A 5 -16.34 4.73 19.12
N THR A 6 -17.00 5.72 18.52
CA THR A 6 -17.40 5.66 17.11
C THR A 6 -16.20 5.60 16.17
N SER A 7 -15.13 6.39 16.41
CA SER A 7 -13.93 6.35 15.56
C SER A 7 -13.20 5.00 15.65
N GLU A 8 -13.08 4.43 16.86
CA GLU A 8 -12.44 3.13 17.05
C GLU A 8 -13.19 1.99 16.32
N ILE A 9 -14.52 2.00 16.37
CA ILE A 9 -15.34 1.01 15.64
C ILE A 9 -15.16 1.17 14.12
N ILE A 10 -15.16 2.41 13.62
CA ILE A 10 -14.96 2.67 12.19
C ILE A 10 -13.58 2.17 11.74
N GLU A 11 -12.52 2.45 12.50
CA GLU A 11 -11.16 1.98 12.20
C GLU A 11 -11.08 0.46 12.17
N MET A 12 -11.69 -0.24 13.14
CA MET A 12 -11.73 -1.70 13.17
C MET A 12 -12.45 -2.29 11.96
N VAL A 13 -13.61 -1.74 11.61
CA VAL A 13 -14.40 -2.20 10.46
C VAL A 13 -13.64 -1.95 9.16
N ASN A 14 -13.06 -0.76 8.99
CA ASN A 14 -12.31 -0.41 7.79
C ASN A 14 -11.10 -1.33 7.60
N ASN A 15 -10.37 -1.59 8.69
CA ASN A 15 -9.24 -2.50 8.66
C ASN A 15 -9.63 -3.95 8.32
N ALA A 16 -10.74 -4.45 8.89
CA ALA A 16 -11.25 -5.78 8.57
C ALA A 16 -11.68 -5.89 7.10
N ILE A 17 -12.40 -4.89 6.58
CA ILE A 17 -12.79 -4.84 5.17
C ILE A 17 -11.56 -4.80 4.26
N GLY A 18 -10.55 -4.01 4.62
CA GLY A 18 -9.29 -3.90 3.86
C GLY A 18 -8.56 -5.24 3.76
N VAL A 19 -8.43 -5.97 4.87
CA VAL A 19 -7.82 -7.31 4.90
C VAL A 19 -8.63 -8.30 4.06
N ILE A 20 -9.95 -8.38 4.29
CA ILE A 20 -10.82 -9.33 3.58
C ILE A 20 -10.79 -9.07 2.07
N SER A 21 -10.90 -7.80 1.66
CA SER A 21 -10.94 -7.42 0.25
C SER A 21 -9.61 -7.71 -0.44
N ASN A 22 -8.47 -7.44 0.22
CA ASN A 22 -7.16 -7.71 -0.38
C ASN A 22 -6.81 -9.21 -0.39
N ILE A 23 -7.23 -9.99 0.61
CA ILE A 23 -7.10 -11.45 0.57
C ILE A 23 -7.96 -12.03 -0.56
N LEU A 24 -9.21 -11.55 -0.71
CA LEU A 24 -10.08 -11.94 -1.81
C LEU A 24 -9.44 -11.57 -3.16
N LEU A 25 -8.88 -10.38 -3.29
CA LEU A 25 -8.18 -9.95 -4.49
C LEU A 25 -6.99 -10.86 -4.80
N MET A 26 -6.16 -11.20 -3.81
CA MET A 26 -5.06 -12.16 -3.97
C MET A 26 -5.57 -13.52 -4.44
N TYR A 27 -6.64 -14.04 -3.83
CA TYR A 27 -7.28 -15.29 -4.24
C TYR A 27 -7.75 -15.22 -5.70
N LEU A 28 -8.44 -14.13 -6.08
CA LEU A 28 -8.91 -13.94 -7.45
C LEU A 28 -7.77 -13.88 -8.47
N ILE A 29 -6.65 -13.25 -8.12
CA ILE A 29 -5.48 -13.17 -9.00
C ILE A 29 -4.83 -14.55 -9.15
N VAL A 30 -4.68 -15.32 -8.08
CA VAL A 30 -4.06 -16.64 -8.15
C VAL A 30 -4.94 -17.62 -8.93
N GLU A 31 -6.24 -17.63 -8.66
CA GLU A 31 -7.16 -18.63 -9.20
C GLU A 31 -7.65 -18.30 -10.62
N PHE A 32 -7.98 -17.03 -10.90
CA PHE A 32 -8.67 -16.65 -12.14
C PHE A 32 -7.81 -15.83 -13.12
N SER A 33 -6.55 -15.55 -12.81
CA SER A 33 -5.69 -14.80 -13.74
C SER A 33 -5.34 -15.64 -14.97
N ARG A 34 -5.89 -15.23 -16.12
CA ARG A 34 -5.55 -15.82 -17.43
C ARG A 34 -4.09 -15.58 -17.79
N LYS A 35 -3.51 -16.45 -18.63
CA LYS A 35 -2.13 -16.31 -19.13
C LYS A 35 -1.88 -14.98 -19.87
N GLU A 36 -2.92 -14.40 -20.45
CA GLU A 36 -2.90 -13.10 -21.14
C GLU A 36 -2.55 -11.92 -20.22
N ILE A 37 -2.80 -12.05 -18.91
CA ILE A 37 -2.44 -11.03 -17.91
C ILE A 37 -0.91 -10.99 -17.70
N GLY A 38 -0.19 -12.06 -18.05
CA GLY A 38 1.27 -12.08 -18.07
C GLY A 38 1.91 -11.67 -16.75
N SER A 39 2.91 -10.78 -16.82
CA SER A 39 3.67 -10.27 -15.67
C SER A 39 2.88 -9.31 -14.78
N TYR A 40 1.74 -8.78 -15.25
CA TYR A 40 0.91 -7.81 -14.51
C TYR A 40 0.35 -8.38 -13.20
N LYS A 41 0.05 -9.69 -13.17
CA LYS A 41 -0.47 -10.36 -11.98
C LYS A 41 0.46 -10.24 -10.77
N TYR A 42 1.77 -10.17 -10.99
CA TYR A 42 2.75 -10.00 -9.91
C TYR A 42 2.70 -8.60 -9.32
N LEU A 43 2.44 -7.58 -10.14
CA LEU A 43 2.26 -6.22 -9.67
C LEU A 43 0.95 -6.05 -8.87
N LEU A 44 -0.12 -6.72 -9.32
CA LEU A 44 -1.38 -6.79 -8.57
C LEU A 44 -1.22 -7.53 -7.22
N LEU A 45 -0.49 -8.65 -7.20
CA LEU A 45 -0.18 -9.38 -5.97
C LEU A 45 0.71 -8.57 -5.02
N ALA A 46 1.71 -7.85 -5.54
CA ALA A 46 2.55 -6.96 -4.75
C ALA A 46 1.72 -5.86 -4.09
N PHE A 47 0.79 -5.25 -4.84
CA PHE A 47 -0.13 -4.24 -4.29
C PHE A 47 -1.02 -4.82 -3.18
N ALA A 48 -1.71 -5.92 -3.45
CA ALA A 48 -2.64 -6.53 -2.48
C ALA A 48 -1.93 -7.05 -1.23
N SER A 49 -0.74 -7.66 -1.37
CA SER A 49 0.07 -8.10 -0.23
C SER A 49 0.57 -6.94 0.62
N PHE A 50 0.94 -5.82 -0.01
CA PHE A 50 1.38 -4.63 0.70
C PHE A 50 0.22 -3.96 1.46
N ASP A 51 -0.99 -3.94 0.90
CA ASP A 51 -2.18 -3.46 1.60
C ASP A 51 -2.50 -4.31 2.84
N VAL A 52 -2.42 -5.65 2.74
CA VAL A 52 -2.58 -6.54 3.92
C VAL A 52 -1.50 -6.25 4.96
N PHE A 53 -0.26 -6.05 4.53
CA PHE A 53 0.83 -5.65 5.42
C PHE A 53 0.53 -4.32 6.13
N LEU A 54 0.03 -3.31 5.42
CA LEU A 54 -0.34 -2.02 6.01
C LEU A 54 -1.50 -2.14 6.99
N CYS A 55 -2.51 -2.98 6.72
CA CYS A 55 -3.58 -3.29 7.67
C CYS A 55 -3.03 -3.93 8.97
N ALA A 56 -2.09 -4.87 8.83
CA ALA A 56 -1.42 -5.48 9.98
C ALA A 56 -0.59 -4.47 10.77
N LEU A 57 0.17 -3.62 10.06
CA LEU A 57 0.98 -2.56 10.65
C LEU A 57 0.11 -1.53 11.37
N HIS A 58 -1.02 -1.11 10.78
CA HIS A 58 -2.00 -0.22 11.39
C HIS A 58 -2.58 -0.80 12.69
N SER A 59 -2.88 -2.10 12.69
CA SER A 59 -3.37 -2.81 13.88
C SER A 59 -2.33 -2.89 15.00
N PHE A 60 -1.06 -2.99 14.64
CA PHE A 60 0.06 -3.05 15.58
C PHE A 60 0.41 -1.69 16.16
N VAL A 61 0.51 -0.67 15.30
CA VAL A 61 0.91 0.70 15.68
C VAL A 61 -0.23 1.45 16.39
N LYS A 62 -1.49 1.14 16.08
CA LYS A 62 -2.70 1.83 16.57
C LYS A 62 -2.51 3.36 16.58
N PRO A 63 -2.21 3.97 15.43
CA PRO A 63 -1.92 5.38 15.37
C PRO A 63 -3.14 6.17 15.82
N LYS A 64 -2.99 6.97 16.88
CA LYS A 64 -4.08 7.85 17.31
C LYS A 64 -4.00 9.13 16.50
N ILE A 65 -4.92 9.30 15.57
CA ILE A 65 -5.02 10.52 14.77
C ILE A 65 -5.63 11.60 15.66
N ILE A 66 -4.81 12.54 16.09
CA ILE A 66 -5.24 13.72 16.82
C ILE A 66 -5.39 14.84 15.78
N SER A 67 -6.63 15.21 15.48
CA SER A 67 -6.95 16.37 14.66
C SER A 67 -7.40 17.51 15.58
N VAL A 68 -6.59 18.57 15.67
CA VAL A 68 -6.95 19.79 16.40
C VAL A 68 -6.93 20.96 15.42
N GLY A 69 -8.11 21.46 15.06
CA GLY A 69 -8.26 22.55 14.09
C GLY A 69 -7.77 22.14 12.69
N TYR A 70 -6.74 22.83 12.19
CA TYR A 70 -6.12 22.56 10.88
C TYR A 70 -4.92 21.60 10.96
N ILE A 71 -4.57 21.13 12.16
CA ILE A 71 -3.39 20.30 12.40
C ILE A 71 -3.82 18.84 12.47
N PHE A 72 -3.28 18.02 11.57
CA PHE A 72 -3.35 16.57 11.62
C PHE A 72 -2.02 16.03 12.16
N SER A 73 -2.07 15.37 13.32
CA SER A 73 -0.89 14.72 13.90
C SER A 73 -1.23 13.30 14.29
N ALA A 74 -0.41 12.35 13.84
CA ALA A 74 -0.46 10.97 14.34
C ALA A 74 0.46 10.88 15.57
N ALA A 75 -0.10 10.54 16.72
CA ALA A 75 0.66 10.34 17.96
C ALA A 75 0.54 8.88 18.42
N THR A 76 1.69 8.25 18.71
CA THR A 76 1.77 6.94 19.36
C THR A 76 2.04 7.10 20.87
N HIS A 77 1.79 6.06 21.65
CA HIS A 77 1.72 6.13 23.12
C HIS A 77 3.07 6.42 23.83
N SER A 78 4.21 6.42 23.14
CA SER A 78 5.55 6.61 23.72
C SER A 78 6.44 7.52 22.86
N LEU A 79 7.16 8.47 23.47
CA LEU A 79 8.07 9.44 22.81
C LEU A 79 9.18 8.79 21.95
N ILE A 80 9.66 7.61 22.35
CA ILE A 80 10.69 6.87 21.61
C ILE A 80 10.06 6.06 20.45
N GLU A 81 8.81 5.62 20.61
CA GLU A 81 8.04 4.96 19.56
C GLU A 81 7.52 5.96 18.50
N ILE A 82 7.27 7.21 18.89
CA ILE A 82 6.81 8.29 18.00
C ILE A 82 7.78 8.53 16.84
N LEU A 83 9.08 8.67 17.11
CA LEU A 83 10.03 9.08 16.06
C LEU A 83 10.38 7.96 15.08
N ARG A 84 10.63 6.74 15.55
CA ARG A 84 11.07 5.64 14.67
C ARG A 84 9.91 4.84 14.10
N VAL A 85 8.94 4.45 14.93
CA VAL A 85 7.81 3.63 14.50
C VAL A 85 6.80 4.49 13.75
N GLY A 86 6.55 5.73 14.20
CA GLY A 86 5.68 6.68 13.52
C GLY A 86 6.19 7.14 12.15
N ALA A 87 7.47 7.51 12.03
CA ALA A 87 8.07 7.87 10.73
C ALA A 87 8.10 6.67 9.77
N SER A 88 8.52 5.49 10.26
CA SER A 88 8.50 4.26 9.45
C SER A 88 7.07 3.93 8.97
N PHE A 89 6.08 4.09 9.84
CA PHE A 89 4.67 3.91 9.50
C PHE A 89 4.24 4.86 8.37
N ALA A 90 4.56 6.15 8.47
CA ALA A 90 4.27 7.13 7.42
C ALA A 90 4.99 6.79 6.09
N GLY A 91 6.25 6.38 6.15
CA GLY A 91 7.03 5.98 4.97
C GLY A 91 6.49 4.74 4.28
N PHE A 92 5.95 3.75 5.01
CA PHE A 92 5.29 2.60 4.40
C PHE A 92 3.96 2.97 3.73
N PHE A 93 3.22 3.95 4.24
CA PHE A 93 1.96 4.40 3.63
C PHE A 93 2.12 5.06 2.25
N THR A 94 3.33 5.43 1.84
CA THR A 94 3.59 5.99 0.49
C THR A 94 3.87 4.92 -0.57
N VAL A 95 4.13 3.68 -0.16
CA VAL A 95 4.42 2.57 -1.08
C VAL A 95 3.21 2.21 -1.96
N PRO A 96 1.96 2.11 -1.46
CA PRO A 96 0.79 1.88 -2.32
C PRO A 96 0.60 2.96 -3.39
N PHE A 97 0.87 4.22 -3.04
CA PHE A 97 0.80 5.32 -4.01
C PHE A 97 1.85 5.15 -5.12
N SER A 98 3.06 4.77 -4.75
CA SER A 98 4.13 4.47 -5.70
C SER A 98 3.80 3.28 -6.59
N LEU A 99 3.26 2.20 -6.02
CA LEU A 99 2.78 1.03 -6.77
C LEU A 99 1.61 1.37 -7.69
N MET A 100 0.70 2.27 -7.28
CA MET A 100 -0.40 2.75 -8.12
C MET A 100 0.12 3.52 -9.35
N ASN A 101 1.16 4.34 -9.21
CA ASN A 101 1.81 4.99 -10.35
C ASN A 101 2.41 3.97 -11.33
N ILE A 102 3.05 2.92 -10.82
CA ILE A 102 3.60 1.84 -11.66
C ILE A 102 2.48 1.08 -12.37
N HIS A 103 1.35 0.82 -11.69
CA HIS A 103 0.14 0.23 -12.29
C HIS A 103 -0.39 1.08 -13.45
N PHE A 104 -0.50 2.39 -13.27
CA PHE A 104 -0.94 3.29 -14.34
C PHE A 104 0.05 3.33 -15.50
N ALA A 105 1.35 3.38 -15.22
CA ALA A 105 2.39 3.32 -16.26
C ALA A 105 2.31 2.01 -17.07
N TYR A 106 2.15 0.87 -16.37
CA TYR A 106 1.97 -0.43 -17.01
C TYR A 106 0.73 -0.44 -17.92
N ARG A 107 -0.42 0.04 -17.41
CA ARG A 107 -1.68 0.08 -18.17
C ARG A 107 -1.60 1.03 -19.37
N TYR A 108 -0.89 2.15 -19.24
CA TYR A 108 -0.66 3.05 -20.36
C TYR A 108 0.14 2.35 -21.47
N ILE A 109 1.26 1.71 -21.11
CA ILE A 109 2.12 1.01 -22.07
C ILE A 109 1.38 -0.16 -22.72
N SER A 110 0.63 -0.96 -21.96
CA SER A 110 -0.10 -2.11 -22.51
C SER A 110 -1.20 -1.71 -23.52
N ILE A 111 -1.84 -0.55 -23.33
CA ILE A 111 -2.91 -0.06 -24.21
C ILE A 111 -2.35 0.72 -25.40
N ARG A 112 -1.35 1.58 -25.17
CA ARG A 112 -0.89 2.56 -26.18
C ARG A 112 0.33 2.11 -26.95
N ILE A 113 1.19 1.27 -26.35
CA ILE A 113 2.47 0.84 -26.95
C ILE A 113 2.74 -0.63 -26.58
N PRO A 114 1.89 -1.59 -27.03
CA PRO A 114 1.98 -2.99 -26.61
C PRO A 114 3.33 -3.65 -26.98
N GLU A 115 4.02 -3.17 -28.02
CA GLU A 115 5.35 -3.68 -28.40
C GLU A 115 6.42 -3.44 -27.33
N GLN A 116 6.25 -2.41 -26.49
CA GLN A 116 7.19 -2.09 -25.41
C GLN A 116 6.86 -2.80 -24.09
N ILE A 117 5.81 -3.64 -24.03
CA ILE A 117 5.42 -4.32 -22.79
C ILE A 117 6.52 -5.27 -22.26
N LEU A 118 7.36 -5.79 -23.16
CA LEU A 118 8.50 -6.64 -22.82
C LEU A 118 9.54 -5.90 -21.96
N MET A 119 9.56 -4.56 -22.01
CA MET A 119 10.41 -3.74 -21.14
C MET A 119 10.11 -3.99 -19.65
N PHE A 120 8.87 -4.30 -19.27
CA PHE A 120 8.53 -4.66 -17.90
C PHE A 120 9.05 -6.05 -17.45
N SER A 121 9.59 -6.84 -18.38
CA SER A 121 10.29 -8.08 -18.06
C SER A 121 11.81 -7.87 -17.92
N ASP A 122 12.33 -6.68 -18.24
CA ASP A 122 13.73 -6.33 -18.05
C ASP A 122 14.03 -6.13 -16.55
N LYS A 123 15.07 -6.80 -16.07
CA LYS A 123 15.56 -6.71 -14.69
C LYS A 123 15.87 -5.27 -14.28
N ARG A 124 16.32 -4.41 -15.20
CA ARG A 124 16.59 -2.98 -14.93
C ARG A 124 15.31 -2.22 -14.60
N VAL A 125 14.26 -2.47 -15.35
CA VAL A 125 12.96 -1.81 -15.18
C VAL A 125 12.29 -2.31 -13.91
N ILE A 126 12.40 -3.61 -13.61
CA ILE A 126 11.98 -4.18 -12.34
C ILE A 126 12.78 -3.55 -11.18
N ALA A 127 14.10 -3.42 -11.31
CA ALA A 127 14.92 -2.77 -10.29
C ALA A 127 14.53 -1.31 -10.07
N LEU A 128 14.26 -0.54 -11.13
CA LEU A 128 13.75 0.83 -11.03
C LEU A 128 12.36 0.89 -10.36
N ALA A 129 11.48 -0.05 -10.72
CA ALA A 129 10.14 -0.16 -10.14
C ALA A 129 10.17 -0.51 -8.63
N VAL A 130 11.20 -1.19 -8.15
CA VAL A 130 11.42 -1.47 -6.72
C VAL A 130 12.18 -0.32 -6.04
N LEU A 131 13.12 0.31 -6.74
CA LEU A 131 13.90 1.43 -6.23
C LEU A 131 13.01 2.66 -5.96
N TYR A 132 12.02 2.91 -6.80
CA TYR A 132 11.15 4.07 -6.67
C TYR A 132 10.32 4.07 -5.35
N PRO A 133 9.58 3.01 -4.99
CA PRO A 133 8.90 2.92 -3.70
C PRO A 133 9.85 2.92 -2.50
N THR A 134 11.00 2.23 -2.60
CA THR A 134 11.96 2.17 -1.49
C THR A 134 12.62 3.52 -1.21
N ALA A 135 12.97 4.28 -2.26
CA ALA A 135 13.44 5.64 -2.12
C ALA A 135 12.39 6.54 -1.45
N GLN A 136 11.11 6.40 -1.85
CA GLN A 136 10.01 7.14 -1.23
C GLN A 136 9.87 6.83 0.26
N THR A 137 9.95 5.56 0.67
CA THR A 137 9.91 5.18 2.09
C THR A 137 11.08 5.76 2.89
N ILE A 138 12.28 5.84 2.31
CA ILE A 138 13.48 6.38 2.99
C ILE A 138 13.40 7.91 3.17
N THR A 139 12.72 8.62 2.28
CA THR A 139 12.57 10.09 2.38
C THR A 139 11.64 10.57 3.50
N TRP A 140 10.80 9.69 4.05
CA TRP A 140 9.87 10.00 5.14
C TRP A 140 10.44 9.63 6.50
#